data_AF-A0A3A8YKF1-F1
#
_entry.id   AF-A0A3A8YKF1-F1
#
_cell.length_a   1.000
_cell.length_b   1.000
_cell.length_c   1.000
_cell.angle_alpha   90.00
_cell.angle_beta   90.00
_cell.angle_gamma   90.00
#
_symmetry.space_group_name_H-M   'P 1'
#
loop_
_entity.id
_entity.type
_entity.pdbx_description
1 polymer ?
#
loop_
_entity_poly.entity_id
_entity_poly.type
_entity_poly.pdbx_seq_one_letter_code
_entity_poly.pdbx_strand_id
1 'polypeptide(L)'
;MDEFKSPEAGGGQPAQATKLDLEVKVYPTQKESNILATASITLGGCFTVKGVKIVDGKNGLFVAMPTRRDGQGNFQDICHPTTKEMREALNSAVLGEYQRAVERITTRGEQAMQRSSVLNSLSQKKSQVADQPPAPKKSADRGER
;
A
#
# COMPACT_ATOMS: atom_id res chain seq x y z
N MET A 1 4.65 -52.50 38.57
CA MET A 1 5.77 -53.23 37.96
C MET A 1 5.31 -53.53 36.54
N ASP A 2 5.55 -52.73 35.51
CA ASP A 2 6.55 -51.68 35.28
C ASP A 2 6.01 -50.77 34.16
N GLU A 3 5.95 -49.46 34.40
CA GLU A 3 6.74 -48.43 33.69
C GLU A 3 6.59 -48.45 32.15
N PHE A 4 5.85 -47.49 31.61
CA PHE A 4 6.40 -46.26 31.01
C PHE A 4 6.97 -46.50 29.62
N LYS A 5 6.36 -45.88 28.59
CA LYS A 5 6.97 -44.75 27.87
C LYS A 5 6.08 -44.32 26.71
N SER A 6 5.38 -43.20 26.90
CA SER A 6 5.12 -42.30 25.77
C SER A 6 6.46 -41.90 25.15
N PRO A 7 6.61 -41.88 23.83
CA PRO A 7 7.51 -40.92 23.22
C PRO A 7 6.74 -39.64 22.94
N GLU A 8 7.07 -38.63 23.73
CA GLU A 8 6.85 -37.22 23.41
C GLU A 8 7.46 -36.84 22.05
N ALA A 9 6.97 -35.71 21.54
CA ALA A 9 7.70 -34.77 20.68
C ALA A 9 8.01 -35.23 19.23
N GLY A 10 6.99 -35.09 18.38
CA GLY A 10 7.19 -34.51 17.05
C GLY A 10 6.95 -33.01 17.12
N GLY A 11 7.84 -32.26 17.78
CA GLY A 11 7.85 -30.82 17.68
C GLY A 11 8.05 -30.44 16.22
N GLY A 12 6.96 -30.06 15.55
CA GLY A 12 7.03 -29.39 14.26
C GLY A 12 7.77 -28.10 14.51
N GLN A 13 9.08 -28.12 14.27
CA GLN A 13 9.90 -26.93 14.16
C GLN A 13 9.08 -25.92 13.33
N PRO A 14 8.96 -24.64 13.73
CA PRO A 14 8.51 -23.65 12.78
C PRO A 14 9.46 -23.76 11.61
N ALA A 15 8.93 -24.22 10.48
CA ALA A 15 9.66 -24.36 9.24
C ALA A 15 10.41 -23.05 9.06
N GLN A 16 11.74 -23.14 9.11
CA GLN A 16 12.62 -21.99 9.04
C GLN A 16 12.19 -21.24 7.78
N ALA A 17 11.59 -20.07 7.97
CA ALA A 17 11.16 -19.21 6.89
C ALA A 17 12.41 -18.99 6.04
N THR A 18 12.51 -19.73 4.94
CA THR A 18 13.63 -19.60 4.01
C THR A 18 13.62 -18.14 3.64
N LYS A 19 14.72 -17.44 3.94
CA LYS A 19 14.90 -16.05 3.57
C LYS A 19 15.00 -16.00 2.05
N LEU A 20 13.87 -16.13 1.39
CA LEU A 20 13.72 -15.91 -0.03
C LEU A 20 13.76 -14.40 -0.20
N ASP A 21 14.73 -13.93 -0.98
CA ASP A 21 14.83 -12.53 -1.33
C ASP A 21 13.70 -12.25 -2.33
N LEU A 22 12.57 -11.78 -1.80
CA LEU A 22 11.35 -11.49 -2.56
C LEU A 22 11.16 -9.98 -2.61
N GLU A 23 11.38 -9.39 -3.77
CA GLU A 23 11.05 -7.99 -4.01
C GLU A 23 9.67 -7.91 -4.67
N VAL A 24 8.73 -7.20 -4.05
CA VAL A 24 7.38 -7.01 -4.59
C VAL A 24 7.17 -5.55 -4.95
N LYS A 25 6.70 -5.31 -6.17
CA LYS A 25 6.28 -4.00 -6.67
C LYS A 25 4.80 -4.03 -6.95
N VAL A 26 4.04 -3.22 -6.21
CA VAL A 26 2.58 -3.15 -6.31
C VAL A 26 2.16 -1.88 -7.04
N TYR A 27 1.28 -2.05 -8.02
CA TYR A 27 0.67 -1.00 -8.82
C TYR A 27 -0.84 -1.03 -8.56
N PRO A 28 -1.35 -0.16 -7.67
CA PRO A 28 -2.79 -0.04 -7.41
C PRO A 28 -3.53 0.30 -8.70
N THR A 29 -4.67 -0.33 -8.91
CA THR A 29 -5.53 -0.09 -10.07
C THR A 29 -6.95 0.14 -9.58
N GLN A 30 -7.64 1.10 -10.18
CA GLN A 30 -9.02 1.42 -9.83
C GLN A 30 -10.01 1.07 -10.96
N LYS A 31 -9.51 0.42 -12.03
CA LYS A 31 -10.27 0.19 -13.26
C LYS A 31 -11.26 -0.98 -13.19
N GLU A 32 -11.05 -1.94 -12.31
CA GLU A 32 -11.85 -3.17 -12.29
C GLU A 32 -12.43 -3.38 -10.88
N SER A 33 -13.72 -3.64 -10.77
CA SER A 33 -14.44 -3.61 -9.49
C SER A 33 -13.93 -4.60 -8.46
N ASN A 34 -13.33 -5.71 -8.89
CA ASN A 34 -12.80 -6.74 -8.00
C ASN A 34 -11.26 -6.76 -7.93
N ILE A 35 -10.54 -6.12 -8.86
CA ILE A 35 -9.08 -6.08 -8.85
C ILE A 35 -8.62 -4.79 -8.20
N LEU A 36 -7.98 -4.90 -7.05
CA LEU A 36 -7.46 -3.77 -6.29
C LEU A 36 -6.11 -3.29 -6.80
N ALA A 37 -5.25 -4.22 -7.22
CA ALA A 37 -3.91 -3.89 -7.68
C ALA A 37 -3.33 -4.98 -8.58
N THR A 38 -2.36 -4.59 -9.41
CA THR A 38 -1.47 -5.50 -10.13
C THR A 38 -0.09 -5.44 -9.48
N ALA A 39 0.52 -6.59 -9.24
CA ALA A 39 1.84 -6.71 -8.65
C ALA A 39 2.83 -7.38 -9.61
N SER A 40 4.11 -7.09 -9.40
CA SER A 40 5.24 -7.80 -9.99
C SER A 40 6.15 -8.28 -8.87
N ILE A 41 6.58 -9.53 -8.95
CA ILE A 41 7.36 -10.20 -7.91
C ILE A 41 8.69 -10.59 -8.52
N THR A 42 9.79 -10.17 -7.89
CA THR A 42 11.15 -10.57 -8.26
C THR A 42 11.68 -11.53 -7.22
N LEU A 43 12.04 -12.73 -7.67
CA LEU A 43 12.67 -13.79 -6.89
C LEU A 43 14.19 -13.65 -7.03
N GLY A 44 14.90 -13.47 -5.92
CA GLY A 44 16.36 -13.50 -5.84
C GLY A 44 17.07 -12.47 -6.74
N GLY A 45 16.39 -11.40 -7.15
CA GLY A 45 16.92 -10.40 -8.09
C GLY A 45 17.17 -10.90 -9.52
N CYS A 46 16.89 -12.18 -9.81
CA CYS A 46 17.23 -12.82 -11.08
C CYS A 46 16.00 -13.20 -11.92
N PHE A 47 14.82 -13.29 -11.30
CA PHE A 47 13.61 -13.73 -11.97
C PHE A 47 12.40 -12.89 -11.58
N THR A 48 11.77 -12.20 -12.54
CA THR A 48 10.59 -11.37 -12.28
C THR A 48 9.34 -11.95 -12.92
N VAL A 49 8.34 -12.21 -12.10
CA VAL A 49 6.98 -12.56 -12.51
C VAL A 49 6.12 -11.31 -12.55
N LYS A 50 5.55 -11.01 -13.71
CA LYS A 50 4.60 -9.91 -13.89
C LYS A 50 3.17 -10.43 -14.01
N GLY A 51 2.20 -9.56 -13.77
CA GLY A 51 0.78 -9.87 -13.97
C GLY A 51 0.13 -10.61 -12.80
N VAL A 52 0.75 -10.57 -11.61
CA VAL A 52 0.11 -11.00 -10.37
C VAL A 52 -0.98 -9.99 -10.05
N LYS A 53 -2.16 -10.43 -9.64
CA LYS A 53 -3.30 -9.56 -9.33
C LYS A 53 -3.70 -9.72 -7.87
N ILE A 54 -4.03 -8.62 -7.22
CA ILE A 54 -4.62 -8.60 -5.88
C ILE A 54 -6.10 -8.35 -6.06
N VAL A 55 -6.92 -9.31 -5.65
CA VAL A 55 -8.35 -9.34 -5.89
C VAL A 55 -9.06 -9.35 -4.55
N ASP A 56 -10.13 -8.58 -4.44
CA ASP A 56 -11.05 -8.65 -3.30
C ASP A 56 -12.14 -9.68 -3.61
N GLY A 57 -12.11 -10.80 -2.90
CA GLY A 57 -13.08 -11.86 -3.02
C GLY A 57 -14.12 -11.84 -1.90
N LYS A 58 -15.15 -12.68 -2.03
CA LYS A 58 -16.16 -12.85 -0.97
C LYS A 58 -15.58 -13.31 0.38
N ASN A 59 -14.42 -13.97 0.35
CA ASN A 59 -13.71 -14.48 1.53
C ASN A 59 -12.52 -13.59 1.94
N GLY A 60 -12.45 -12.36 1.43
CA GLY A 60 -11.36 -11.41 1.68
C GLY A 60 -10.35 -11.32 0.54
N LEU A 61 -9.28 -10.57 0.78
CA LEU A 61 -8.24 -10.29 -0.21
C LEU A 61 -7.39 -11.53 -0.48
N PHE A 62 -7.18 -11.81 -1.76
CA PHE A 62 -6.32 -12.90 -2.20
C PHE A 62 -5.45 -12.49 -3.39
N VAL A 63 -4.37 -13.23 -3.58
CA VAL A 63 -3.43 -13.04 -4.69
C VAL A 63 -3.76 -14.04 -5.79
N ALA A 64 -4.14 -13.53 -6.96
CA ALA A 64 -4.35 -14.31 -8.17
C ALA A 64 -3.05 -14.31 -8.99
N MET A 65 -2.56 -15.52 -9.30
CA MET A 65 -1.39 -15.70 -10.15
C MET A 65 -1.70 -15.28 -11.60
N PRO A 66 -0.69 -14.88 -12.40
CA PRO A 66 -0.88 -14.59 -13.81
C PRO A 66 -1.40 -15.82 -14.55
N THR A 67 -2.53 -15.66 -15.23
CA THR A 67 -3.18 -16.73 -15.98
C THR A 67 -3.12 -16.46 -17.48
N ARG A 68 -3.06 -17.53 -18.27
CA ARG A 68 -3.19 -17.49 -19.72
C ARG A 68 -4.45 -18.22 -20.13
N ARG A 69 -5.18 -17.65 -21.09
CA ARG A 69 -6.31 -18.32 -21.73
C ARG A 69 -5.80 -19.23 -22.85
N ASP A 70 -6.24 -20.48 -22.83
CA ASP A 70 -5.98 -21.46 -23.88
C ASP A 70 -6.95 -21.27 -25.08
N GLY A 71 -6.69 -21.94 -26.21
CA GLY A 71 -7.54 -21.88 -27.40
C GLY A 71 -8.95 -22.47 -27.21
N GLN A 72 -9.14 -23.35 -26.23
CA GLN A 72 -10.42 -23.91 -25.78
C GLN A 72 -11.13 -23.01 -24.74
N GLY A 73 -10.51 -21.89 -24.37
CA GLY A 73 -11.10 -20.89 -23.48
C GLY A 73 -10.90 -21.14 -21.98
N ASN A 74 -10.16 -22.17 -21.58
CA ASN A 74 -9.81 -22.41 -20.18
C ASN A 74 -8.68 -21.48 -19.74
N PHE A 75 -8.66 -21.14 -18.44
CA PHE A 75 -7.58 -20.36 -17.84
C PHE A 75 -6.64 -21.28 -17.09
N GLN A 76 -5.35 -21.17 -17.38
CA GLN A 76 -4.30 -21.88 -16.62
C GLN A 76 -3.32 -20.87 -16.05
N ASP A 77 -2.94 -21.11 -14.81
CA ASP A 77 -1.90 -20.33 -14.14
C ASP A 77 -0.56 -20.55 -14.85
N ILE A 78 0.08 -19.47 -15.26
CA ILE A 78 1.40 -19.51 -15.91
C ILE A 78 2.48 -19.80 -14.88
N CYS A 79 2.31 -19.30 -13.66
CA CYS A 79 3.19 -19.58 -12.55
C CYS A 79 2.39 -19.99 -11.31
N HIS A 80 2.83 -21.04 -10.64
CA HIS A 80 2.25 -21.47 -9.39
C HIS A 80 3.37 -21.87 -8.41
N PRO A 81 3.26 -21.51 -7.12
CA PRO A 81 4.19 -22.01 -6.12
C PRO A 81 4.00 -23.53 -5.93
N THR A 82 5.10 -24.28 -5.97
CA THR A 82 5.07 -25.74 -5.81
C THR A 82 4.89 -26.17 -4.35
N THR A 83 5.37 -25.37 -3.40
CA THR A 83 5.28 -25.64 -1.96
C THR A 83 4.27 -24.73 -1.26
N LYS A 84 3.67 -25.23 -0.18
CA LYS A 84 2.75 -24.45 0.66
C LYS A 84 3.44 -23.25 1.30
N GLU A 85 4.66 -23.44 1.79
CA GLU A 85 5.48 -22.39 2.42
C GLU A 85 5.73 -21.22 1.46
N MET A 86 6.07 -21.51 0.20
CA MET A 86 6.27 -20.47 -0.81
C MET A 86 4.98 -19.73 -1.13
N ARG A 87 3.83 -20.43 -1.16
CA ARG A 87 2.52 -19.81 -1.35
C ARG A 87 2.21 -18.83 -0.21
N GLU A 88 2.43 -19.25 1.03
CA GLU A 88 2.21 -18.41 2.21
C GLU A 88 3.16 -17.21 2.21
N ALA A 89 4.45 -17.41 2.00
CA ALA A 89 5.45 -16.35 1.91
C ALA A 89 5.11 -15.31 0.83
N LEU A 90 4.70 -15.78 -0.35
CA LEU A 90 4.35 -14.91 -1.48
C LEU A 90 3.05 -14.13 -1.21
N ASN A 91 2.03 -14.79 -0.65
CA ASN A 91 0.80 -14.12 -0.25
C ASN A 91 1.06 -13.05 0.80
N SER A 92 1.81 -13.36 1.85
CA SER A 92 2.16 -12.42 2.91
C SER A 92 2.99 -11.24 2.39
N ALA A 93 3.99 -11.49 1.54
CA ALA A 93 4.82 -10.44 0.96
C ALA A 93 4.01 -9.49 0.07
N VAL A 94 3.16 -10.04 -0.81
CA VAL A 94 2.35 -9.24 -1.74
C VAL A 94 1.28 -8.43 -1.01
N LEU A 95 0.55 -9.05 -0.08
CA LEU A 95 -0.48 -8.36 0.69
C LEU A 95 0.13 -7.30 1.62
N GLY A 96 1.30 -7.57 2.21
CA GLY A 96 2.03 -6.61 3.03
C GLY A 96 2.47 -5.37 2.23
N GLU A 97 3.07 -5.56 1.06
CA GLU A 97 3.43 -4.43 0.19
C GLU A 97 2.21 -3.69 -0.36
N TYR A 98 1.10 -4.37 -0.61
CA TYR A 98 -0.15 -3.72 -1.00
C TYR A 98 -0.66 -2.79 0.10
N GLN A 99 -0.73 -3.26 1.35
CA GLN A 99 -1.15 -2.43 2.48
C GLN A 99 -0.26 -1.20 2.63
N ARG A 100 1.07 -1.36 2.56
CA ARG A 100 2.02 -0.24 2.57
C ARG A 100 1.82 0.72 1.41
N ALA A 101 1.55 0.19 0.21
CA ALA A 101 1.30 1.02 -0.97
C ALA A 101 0.01 1.83 -0.82
N VAL A 102 -1.06 1.23 -0.31
CA VAL A 102 -2.33 1.91 -0.03
C VAL A 102 -2.14 3.00 1.03
N GLU A 103 -1.45 2.69 2.13
CA GLU A 103 -1.16 3.67 3.18
C GLU A 103 -0.35 4.86 2.64
N ARG A 104 0.67 4.62 1.80
CA ARG A 104 1.41 5.71 1.14
C ARG A 104 0.50 6.60 0.26
N ILE A 105 -0.52 6.02 -0.36
CA ILE A 105 -1.45 6.75 -1.22
C ILE A 105 -2.43 7.56 -0.38
N THR A 106 -2.98 6.99 0.68
CA THR A 106 -3.91 7.70 1.59
C THR A 106 -3.19 8.87 2.27
N THR A 107 -2.02 8.64 2.87
CA THR A 107 -1.26 9.71 3.54
C THR A 107 -0.87 10.83 2.59
N ARG A 108 -0.47 10.50 1.35
CA ARG A 108 -0.14 11.53 0.34
C ARG A 108 -1.36 12.30 -0.13
N GLY A 109 -2.51 11.65 -0.23
CA GLY A 109 -3.80 12.30 -0.50
C GLY A 109 -4.20 13.27 0.62
N GLU A 110 -4.09 12.83 1.88
CA GLU A 110 -4.40 13.63 3.05
C GLU A 110 -3.46 14.84 3.19
N GLN A 111 -2.15 14.64 2.98
CA GLN A 111 -1.18 15.75 3.01
C GLN A 111 -1.38 16.74 1.86
N ALA A 112 -1.79 16.28 0.68
CA ALA A 112 -2.12 17.17 -0.43
C ALA A 112 -3.39 17.99 -0.12
N MET A 113 -4.41 17.39 0.48
CA MET A 113 -5.66 18.05 0.86
C MET A 113 -5.47 19.02 2.03
N GLN A 114 -4.62 18.70 3.00
CA GLN A 114 -4.27 19.64 4.06
C GLN A 114 -3.41 20.80 3.54
N ARG A 115 -2.46 20.55 2.62
CA ARG A 115 -1.70 21.66 2.02
C ARG A 115 -2.58 22.63 1.23
N SER A 116 -3.57 22.13 0.50
CA SER A 116 -4.49 22.97 -0.27
C SER A 116 -5.46 23.75 0.62
N SER A 117 -5.96 23.17 1.73
CA SER A 117 -6.82 23.88 2.68
C SER A 117 -6.06 25.01 3.40
N VAL A 118 -4.81 24.77 3.81
CA VAL A 118 -3.97 25.76 4.49
C VAL A 118 -3.66 26.94 3.57
N LEU A 119 -3.29 26.68 2.30
CA LEU A 119 -3.05 27.73 1.30
C LEU A 119 -4.31 28.58 1.04
N ASN A 120 -5.49 27.96 0.99
CA ASN A 120 -6.74 28.69 0.77
C ASN A 120 -7.09 29.61 1.95
N SER A 121 -6.90 29.14 3.20
CA SER A 121 -7.09 29.96 4.40
C SER A 121 -6.09 31.14 4.48
N LEU A 122 -4.84 30.95 4.02
CA LEU A 122 -3.83 32.01 3.97
C LEU A 122 -4.15 33.09 2.91
N SER A 123 -4.67 32.71 1.74
CA SER A 123 -5.12 33.66 0.73
C SER A 123 -6.32 34.49 1.18
N GLN A 124 -7.31 33.88 1.85
CA GLN A 124 -8.44 34.62 2.40
C GLN A 124 -7.99 35.63 3.46
N LYS A 125 -6.99 35.28 4.27
CA LYS A 125 -6.42 36.17 5.29
C LYS A 125 -5.61 37.32 4.68
N LYS A 126 -4.97 37.12 3.52
CA LYS A 126 -4.24 38.18 2.80
C LYS A 126 -5.15 39.21 2.16
N SER A 127 -6.33 38.80 1.68
CA SER A 127 -7.34 39.73 1.13
C SER A 127 -8.02 40.61 2.19
N GLN A 128 -8.10 40.16 3.45
CA GLN A 128 -8.65 40.98 4.55
C GLN A 128 -7.66 42.02 5.12
N VAL A 129 -6.37 41.91 4.82
CA VAL A 129 -5.34 42.84 5.32
C VAL A 129 -5.06 43.97 4.31
N ALA A 130 -5.38 43.78 3.04
CA ALA A 130 -5.18 44.80 2.00
C ALA A 130 -6.21 45.95 2.03
N ASP A 131 -7.30 45.82 2.79
CA ASP A 131 -8.36 46.85 2.92
C ASP A 131 -8.29 47.62 4.25
N GLN A 132 -7.20 47.47 5.04
CA GLN A 132 -6.98 48.38 6.17
C GLN A 132 -6.39 49.70 5.65
N PRO A 133 -7.12 50.83 5.72
CA PRO A 133 -6.58 52.12 5.31
C PRO A 133 -5.37 52.48 6.18
N PRO A 134 -4.33 53.13 5.62
CA PRO A 134 -3.17 53.55 6.38
C PRO A 134 -3.61 54.48 7.53
N ALA A 135 -3.10 54.19 8.73
CA ALA A 135 -3.42 54.90 9.97
C ALA A 135 -3.35 56.44 9.84
N PRO A 136 -4.22 57.19 10.54
CA PRO A 136 -4.30 58.64 10.39
C PRO A 136 -3.02 59.31 10.91
N LYS A 137 -2.39 60.13 10.06
CA LYS A 137 -1.30 61.02 10.45
C LYS A 137 -1.85 62.05 11.44
N LYS A 138 -1.39 62.00 12.70
CA LYS A 138 -1.69 63.03 13.70
C LYS A 138 -1.00 64.33 13.29
N SER A 139 -1.75 65.24 12.69
CA SER A 139 -1.34 66.64 12.54
C SER A 139 -1.38 67.28 13.92
N ALA A 140 -0.22 67.55 14.51
CA ALA A 140 -0.12 68.38 15.70
C ALA A 140 -0.14 69.84 15.26
N ASP A 141 -1.33 70.43 15.32
CA ASP A 141 -1.54 71.88 15.35
C ASP A 141 -0.93 72.41 16.67
N ARG A 142 -0.04 73.41 16.55
CA ARG A 142 0.29 74.28 17.68
C ARG A 142 0.39 75.70 17.15
N GLY A 143 -0.75 76.37 17.22
CA GLY A 143 -0.96 77.73 16.77
C GLY A 143 -0.14 78.82 17.47
N GLU A 144 -0.26 79.96 16.82
CA GLU A 144 -0.04 81.36 17.20
C GLU A 144 0.30 81.68 18.67
N ARG A 145 1.41 82.41 18.84
CA ARG A 145 1.43 83.72 19.52
C ARG A 145 2.72 84.47 19.24
#